data_AF-A0A938ZYT0-F1
#
_entry.id   AF-A0A938ZYT0-F1
#
_cell.length_a   1.000
_cell.length_b   1.000
_cell.length_c   1.000
_cell.angle_alpha   90.00
_cell.angle_beta   90.00
_cell.angle_gamma   90.00
#
_symmetry.space_group_name_H-M   'P 1'
#
loop_
_entity.id
_entity.type
_entity.pdbx_description
1 polymer ?
#
loop_
_entity_poly.entity_id
_entity_poly.type
_entity_poly.pdbx_seq_one_letter_code
_entity_poly.pdbx_strand_id
1 'polypeptide(L)' 'MNPIELEWQHLKKSELSGRIFDDELDLAYAVIDGIQARGEKGNYSTERVKFNPSSTT' A
#
# COMPACT_ATOMS: atom_id res chain seq x y z
N MET A 1 -13.01 2.10 15.51
CA MET A 1 -11.90 2.61 14.66
C MET A 1 -11.59 1.54 13.63
N ASN A 2 -11.39 1.91 12.36
CA ASN A 2 -11.15 0.95 11.27
C ASN A 2 -9.69 0.45 11.35
N PRO A 3 -9.41 -0.87 11.50
CA PRO A 3 -8.06 -1.41 11.64
C PRO A 3 -7.09 -1.02 10.51
N ILE A 4 -7.60 -0.78 9.30
CA ILE A 4 -6.79 -0.37 8.15
C ILE A 4 -6.07 0.97 8.38
N GLU A 5 -6.63 1.85 9.21
CA GLU A 5 -6.04 3.17 9.49
C GLU A 5 -4.68 3.04 10.18
N LEU A 6 -4.55 2.07 11.10
CA LEU A 6 -3.28 1.81 11.79
C LEU A 6 -2.22 1.33 10.80
N GLU A 7 -2.61 0.44 9.88
CA GLU A 7 -1.73 -0.08 8.83
C GLU A 7 -1.22 1.04 7.91
N TRP A 8 -2.10 1.99 7.54
CA TRP A 8 -1.71 3.16 6.77
C TRP A 8 -0.76 4.09 7.53
N GLN A 9 -0.94 4.26 8.84
CA GLN A 9 -0.01 5.05 9.65
C GLN A 9 1.39 4.43 9.68
N HIS A 10 1.47 3.10 9.81
CA HIS A 10 2.75 2.39 9.74
C HIS A 10 3.41 2.54 8.37
N LEU A 11 2.64 2.36 7.29
CA LEU A 11 3.13 2.50 5.91
C LEU A 11 3.73 3.90 5.66
N LYS A 12 3.02 4.94 6.09
CA LYS A 12 3.46 6.34 5.94
C LYS A 12 4.73 6.65 6.74
N LYS A 13 4.86 6.08 7.95
CA LYS A 13 5.98 6.37 8.85
C LYS A 13 7.24 5.57 8.53
N SER A 14 7.11 4.35 8.04
CA SER A 14 8.27 3.46 7.86
C SER A 14 8.72 3.41 6.40
N GLU A 15 7.80 3.19 5.47
CA GLU A 15 8.12 2.90 4.07
C GLU A 15 8.09 4.15 3.18
N LEU A 16 7.25 5.14 3.49
CA LEU A 16 7.10 6.37 2.69
C LEU A 16 7.70 7.62 3.35
N SER A 17 8.29 7.50 4.53
CA SER A 17 8.71 8.67 5.29
C SER A 17 9.85 9.43 4.60
N GLY A 18 9.72 10.77 4.56
CA GLY A 18 10.72 11.65 3.94
C GLY A 18 10.76 11.62 2.40
N ARG A 19 9.87 10.89 1.73
CA ARG A 19 9.74 10.90 0.27
C ARG A 19 8.82 12.05 -0.18
N ILE A 20 9.24 12.75 -1.22
CA ILE A 20 8.41 13.65 -2.01
C ILE A 20 8.09 12.91 -3.31
N PHE A 21 6.86 13.06 -3.79
CA PHE A 21 6.40 12.42 -5.02
C PHE A 21 6.11 13.49 -6.07
N ASP A 22 6.54 13.25 -7.29
CA ASP A 22 6.38 14.21 -8.40
C ASP A 22 4.93 14.25 -8.89
N ASP A 23 4.24 13.10 -8.86
CA ASP A 23 2.84 12.96 -9.25
C ASP A 23 2.13 11.80 -8.54
N GLU A 24 0.85 11.60 -8.86
CA GLU A 24 0.02 10.52 -8.30
C GLU A 24 0.49 9.13 -8.73
N LEU A 25 1.08 8.99 -9.92
CA LEU A 25 1.57 7.71 -10.41
C LEU A 25 2.81 7.26 -9.62
N ASP A 26 3.74 8.17 -9.38
CA ASP A 26 4.92 7.95 -8.53
C ASP A 26 4.50 7.59 -7.09
N LEU A 27 3.54 8.33 -6.52
CA LEU A 27 2.96 7.98 -5.22
C LEU A 27 2.35 6.57 -5.21
N ALA A 28 1.59 6.21 -6.25
CA ALA A 28 0.93 4.90 -6.33
C ALA A 28 1.96 3.75 -6.39
N TYR A 29 3.04 3.91 -7.16
CA TYR A 29 4.13 2.94 -7.19
C TYR A 29 4.84 2.83 -5.84
N ALA A 30 5.15 3.95 -5.20
CA ALA A 30 5.79 3.94 -3.89
C ALA A 30 4.94 3.24 -2.82
N VAL A 31 3.61 3.43 -2.85
CA VAL A 31 2.67 2.73 -1.96
C VAL A 31 2.69 1.22 -2.23
N ILE A 32 2.66 0.80 -3.50
CA ILE A 32 2.72 -0.62 -3.88
C ILE A 32 4.02 -1.26 -3.38
N ASP A 33 5.16 -0.60 -3.63
CA ASP A 33 6.48 -1.07 -3.20
C ASP A 33 6.58 -1.15 -1.67
N GLY A 34 6.05 -0.15 -0.96
CA GLY A 34 6.04 -0.14 0.49
C GLY A 34 5.21 -1.30 1.07
N ILE A 35 4.06 -1.59 0.47
CA ILE A 35 3.22 -2.74 0.88
C ILE A 35 3.98 -4.06 0.65
N GLN A 36 4.62 -4.22 -0.51
CA GLN A 36 5.40 -5.40 -0.84
C GLN A 36 6.58 -5.60 0.12
N ALA A 37 7.40 -4.56 0.34
CA ALA A 37 8.54 -4.60 1.25
C ALA A 37 8.13 -4.96 2.68
N ARG A 38 6.97 -4.46 3.12
CA ARG A 38 6.41 -4.80 4.42
C ARG A 38 5.96 -6.27 4.50
N GLY A 39 5.39 -6.80 3.44
CA GLY A 39 5.05 -8.22 3.32
C GLY A 39 6.27 -9.13 3.39
N GLU A 40 7.30 -8.81 2.61
CA GLU A 40 8.58 -9.53 2.61
C GLU A 40 9.21 -9.54 4.02
N LYS A 41 9.21 -8.39 4.71
CA LYS A 41 9.69 -8.27 6.09
C LYS A 41 8.84 -9.07 7.09
N GLY A 42 7.53 -9.15 6.85
CA GLY A 42 6.57 -9.88 7.68
C GLY A 42 6.45 -11.37 7.36
N ASN A 43 7.18 -11.86 6.36
CA ASN A 43 7.09 -13.22 5.84
C ASN A 43 5.67 -13.61 5.35
N TYR A 44 4.96 -12.66 4.73
CA TYR A 44 3.68 -12.89 4.08
C TYR A 44 3.64 -12.27 2.68
N SER A 45 2.89 -12.90 1.77
CA SER A 45 2.73 -12.38 0.41
C SER A 45 1.64 -11.31 0.36
N THR A 46 1.82 -10.33 -0.52
CA THR A 46 0.84 -9.28 -0.81
C THR A 46 0.29 -9.47 -2.21
N GLU A 47 -1.02 -9.32 -2.38
CA GLU A 47 -1.69 -9.45 -3.68
C GLU A 47 -2.38 -8.14 -4.05
N ARG A 48 -2.28 -7.75 -5.33
CA ARG A 48 -3.01 -6.62 -5.88
C ARG A 48 -4.33 -7.09 -6.47
N VAL A 49 -5.43 -6.71 -5.83
CA VAL A 49 -6.78 -7.03 -6.30
C VAL A 49 -7.30 -5.90 -7.18
N LYS A 50 -7.72 -6.22 -8.41
CA LYS A 50 -8.45 -5.30 -9.28
C LYS A 50 -9.94 -5.60 -9.17
N PHE A 51 -10.70 -4.67 -8.59
CA PHE A 51 -12.16 -4.79 -8.55
C PHE A 51 -12.72 -4.59 -9.96
N ASN A 52 -13.36 -5.62 -10.50
CA ASN A 52 -14.07 -5.52 -11.77
C ASN A 52 -15.50 -5.05 -11.47
N PRO A 53 -15.96 -3.91 -12.03
CA PRO A 53 -17.27 -3.35 -11.69
C PRO A 53 -18.44 -4.24 -12.14
N SER A 54 -18.20 -5.22 -13.01
CA SER A 54 -19.20 -6.17 -13.51
C SER A 54 -19.36 -7.44 -12.66
N SER A 55 -18.70 -7.53 -11.50
CA SER A 55 -18.69 -8.73 -10.64
C SER A 55 -19.65 -8.66 -9.45
N THR A 56 -20.66 -7.79 -9.51
CA THR A 56 -21.74 -7.73 -8.53
C THR A 56 -22.93 -8.51 -9.08
N THR A 57 -23.08 -9.76 -8.64
CA THR A 57 -24.29 -10.58 -8.83
C THR A 57 -25.14 -10.50 -7.57
#